data_AF-A0A0F6SG49-F1
#
_entry.id   AF-A0A0F6SG49-F1
#
_cell.length_a   1.000
_cell.length_b   1.000
_cell.length_c   1.000
_cell.angle_alpha   90.00
_cell.angle_beta   90.00
_cell.angle_gamma   90.00
#
_symmetry.space_group_name_H-M   'P 1'
#
loop_
_entity.id
_entity.type
_entity.pdbx_description
1 polymer ?
#
loop_
_entity_poly.entity_id
_entity_poly.type
_entity_poly.pdbx_seq_one_letter_code
_entity_poly.pdbx_strand_id
1 'polypeptide(L)'
;MQSLGQLDGEVGRWLDTYDRDVRRAFEECRRGDWLVRIAMSVGVSRPLVVIAAADAASLAIKRTRPADLRPGRAVLTATKWARGECGPADAWAAAFAATQAAEEIARDSVLESEAALAAAAACFACDPRADDAYYAQRAYAAQAVEHAVRAFGTEAHVGRQRCLEATRERITLDVLAGAVSRASVLPPAR
;
A
#
# COMPACT_ATOMS: atom_id res chain seq x y z
N MET A 1 -13.05 -25.14 16.50
CA MET A 1 -12.78 -24.23 15.37
C MET A 1 -13.79 -23.10 15.43
N GLN A 2 -13.40 -21.92 15.90
CA GLN A 2 -14.28 -20.75 15.88
C GLN A 2 -14.48 -20.31 14.42
N SER A 3 -15.73 -20.26 13.98
CA SER A 3 -16.13 -19.75 12.67
C SER A 3 -15.85 -18.26 12.63
N LEU A 4 -14.90 -17.84 11.80
CA LEU A 4 -14.67 -16.43 11.48
C LEU A 4 -15.90 -15.92 10.72
N GLY A 5 -16.63 -14.95 11.30
CA GLY A 5 -17.78 -14.31 10.67
C GLY A 5 -17.43 -13.74 9.28
N GLN A 6 -18.43 -13.58 8.42
CA GLN A 6 -18.27 -13.22 7.00
C GLN A 6 -17.39 -11.96 6.80
N LEU A 7 -16.12 -12.19 6.49
CA LEU A 7 -15.29 -11.23 5.76
C LEU A 7 -15.89 -11.13 4.36
N ASP A 8 -16.86 -10.24 4.15
CA ASP A 8 -17.52 -10.11 2.86
C ASP A 8 -16.54 -9.64 1.76
N GLY A 9 -16.75 -10.13 0.53
CA GLY A 9 -16.01 -9.67 -0.66
C GLY A 9 -14.82 -10.53 -1.09
N GLU A 10 -13.78 -9.88 -1.62
CA GLU A 10 -12.62 -10.53 -2.26
C GLU A 10 -11.65 -11.15 -1.25
N VAL A 11 -11.52 -10.54 -0.06
CA VAL A 11 -10.64 -11.02 1.02
C VAL A 11 -11.13 -12.34 1.62
N GLY A 12 -12.44 -12.48 1.85
CA GLY A 12 -13.03 -13.72 2.32
C GLY A 12 -12.78 -14.87 1.34
N ARG A 13 -13.06 -14.65 0.04
CA ARG A 13 -12.78 -15.64 -1.01
C ARG A 13 -11.31 -16.03 -1.11
N TRP A 14 -10.41 -15.07 -0.90
CA TRP A 14 -8.97 -15.34 -0.88
C TRP A 14 -8.56 -16.16 0.35
N LEU A 15 -9.09 -15.87 1.54
CA LEU A 15 -8.80 -16.68 2.73
C LEU A 15 -9.39 -18.10 2.60
N ASP A 16 -10.51 -18.26 1.91
CA ASP A 16 -11.10 -19.57 1.65
C ASP A 16 -10.18 -20.46 0.77
N THR A 17 -9.29 -19.90 -0.07
CA THR A 17 -8.29 -20.70 -0.80
C THR A 17 -7.20 -21.30 0.10
N TYR A 18 -7.13 -20.84 1.35
CA TYR A 18 -6.17 -21.29 2.37
C TYR A 18 -6.87 -21.88 3.59
N ASP A 19 -8.09 -22.39 3.45
CA ASP A 19 -8.88 -22.97 4.55
C ASP A 19 -9.08 -22.00 5.73
N ARG A 20 -9.09 -20.68 5.43
CA ARG A 20 -9.10 -19.58 6.39
C ARG A 20 -7.90 -19.54 7.35
N ASP A 21 -6.81 -20.21 7.00
CA ASP A 21 -5.53 -20.07 7.69
C ASP A 21 -4.83 -18.78 7.25
N VAL A 22 -4.96 -17.74 8.08
CA VAL A 22 -4.35 -16.42 7.83
C VAL A 22 -2.83 -16.50 7.76
N ARG A 23 -2.19 -17.38 8.54
CA ARG A 23 -0.74 -17.55 8.52
C ARG A 23 -0.30 -18.08 7.16
N ARG A 24 -0.92 -19.18 6.73
CA ARG A 24 -0.64 -19.79 5.43
C ARG A 24 -0.90 -18.81 4.29
N ALA A 25 -2.05 -18.14 4.31
CA ALA A 25 -2.41 -17.15 3.31
C ALA A 25 -1.38 -16.00 3.25
N PHE A 26 -0.95 -15.50 4.42
CA PHE A 26 0.08 -14.47 4.50
C PHE A 26 1.43 -14.93 3.96
N GLU A 27 1.92 -16.10 4.38
CA GLU A 27 3.24 -16.66 4.03
C GLU A 27 3.33 -17.02 2.54
N GLU A 28 2.26 -17.59 1.98
CA GLU A 28 2.18 -17.98 0.57
C GLU A 28 1.88 -16.81 -0.38
N CYS A 29 1.39 -15.67 0.14
CA CYS A 29 1.11 -14.49 -0.68
C CYS A 29 2.38 -13.97 -1.38
N ARG A 30 2.35 -13.91 -2.72
CA ARG A 30 3.47 -13.43 -3.55
C ARG A 30 3.34 -11.97 -4.01
N ARG A 31 2.31 -11.25 -3.53
CA ARG A 31 1.92 -9.92 -4.02
C ARG A 31 1.83 -8.94 -2.86
N GLY A 32 2.78 -8.01 -2.78
CA GLY A 32 2.79 -6.97 -1.74
C GLY A 32 1.57 -6.03 -1.84
N ASP A 33 1.19 -5.65 -3.07
CA ASP A 33 -0.01 -4.87 -3.35
C ASP A 33 -1.29 -5.56 -2.83
N TRP A 34 -1.37 -6.88 -2.99
CA TRP A 34 -2.48 -7.67 -2.50
C TRP A 34 -2.52 -7.71 -0.96
N LEU A 35 -1.38 -7.90 -0.30
CA LEU A 35 -1.30 -7.81 1.18
C LEU A 35 -1.75 -6.44 1.69
N VAL A 36 -1.38 -5.35 0.99
CA VAL A 36 -1.84 -4.00 1.31
C VAL A 36 -3.36 -3.89 1.17
N ARG A 37 -3.95 -4.38 0.07
CA ARG A 37 -5.42 -4.36 -0.12
C ARG A 37 -6.15 -5.13 0.98
N ILE A 38 -5.65 -6.31 1.36
CA ILE A 38 -6.23 -7.09 2.45
C ILE A 38 -6.14 -6.31 3.75
N ALA A 39 -4.96 -5.78 4.09
CA ALA A 39 -4.74 -5.01 5.30
C ALA A 39 -5.70 -3.81 5.40
N MET A 40 -5.93 -3.09 4.30
CA MET A 40 -6.93 -2.02 4.23
C MET A 40 -8.34 -2.53 4.50
N SER A 41 -8.72 -3.65 3.88
CA SER A 41 -10.07 -4.23 3.98
C SER A 41 -10.40 -4.76 5.38
N VAL A 42 -9.39 -5.22 6.13
CA VAL A 42 -9.58 -5.74 7.50
C VAL A 42 -9.27 -4.71 8.58
N GLY A 43 -9.08 -3.44 8.22
CA GLY A 43 -8.90 -2.34 9.18
C GLY A 43 -7.53 -2.34 9.87
N VAL A 44 -6.46 -2.71 9.18
CA VAL A 44 -5.10 -2.43 9.67
C VAL A 44 -4.89 -0.91 9.72
N SER A 45 -4.20 -0.46 10.77
CA SER A 45 -3.89 0.96 11.00
C SER A 45 -3.35 1.64 9.74
N ARG A 46 -4.00 2.72 9.34
CA ARG A 46 -3.68 3.42 8.10
C ARG A 46 -2.25 3.96 8.02
N PRO A 47 -1.66 4.53 9.10
CA PRO A 47 -0.22 4.82 9.13
C PRO A 47 0.67 3.64 8.75
N LEU A 48 0.36 2.41 9.18
CA LEU A 48 1.13 1.21 8.82
C LEU A 48 0.99 0.86 7.33
N VAL A 49 -0.20 1.02 6.79
CA VAL A 49 -0.46 0.82 5.36
C VAL A 49 0.28 1.86 4.51
N VAL A 50 0.23 3.14 4.91
CA VAL A 50 0.88 4.22 4.18
C VAL A 50 2.40 4.09 4.22
N ILE A 51 2.99 3.74 5.38
CA ILE A 51 4.44 3.55 5.45
C ILE A 51 4.91 2.35 4.61
N ALA A 52 4.11 1.27 4.53
CA ALA A 52 4.40 0.15 3.63
C ALA A 52 4.41 0.59 2.15
N ALA A 53 3.42 1.37 1.74
CA ALA A 53 3.35 1.95 0.40
C ALA A 53 4.52 2.92 0.11
N ALA A 54 4.88 3.75 1.08
CA ALA A 54 6.00 4.68 0.97
C ALA A 54 7.35 3.94 0.86
N ASP A 55 7.55 2.86 1.61
CA ASP A 55 8.76 2.02 1.50
C ASP A 55 8.86 1.35 0.12
N ALA A 56 7.76 0.85 -0.43
CA ALA A 56 7.73 0.33 -1.81
C ALA A 56 8.06 1.41 -2.85
N ALA A 57 7.45 2.60 -2.74
CA ALA A 57 7.76 3.74 -3.60
C ALA A 57 9.23 4.18 -3.46
N SER A 58 9.78 4.17 -2.24
CA SER A 58 11.20 4.47 -1.97
C SER A 58 12.15 3.52 -2.72
N LEU A 59 11.83 2.23 -2.79
CA LEU A 59 12.59 1.25 -3.57
C LEU A 59 12.59 1.59 -5.06
N ALA A 60 11.43 1.95 -5.62
CA ALA A 60 11.30 2.35 -7.02
C ALA A 60 12.11 3.63 -7.33
N ILE A 61 12.05 4.63 -6.45
CA ILE A 61 12.83 5.88 -6.59
C ILE A 61 14.34 5.61 -6.51
N LYS A 62 14.80 4.77 -5.58
CA LYS A 62 16.22 4.39 -5.49
C LYS A 62 16.73 3.64 -6.72
N ARG A 63 15.85 2.84 -7.34
CA ARG A 63 16.16 2.03 -8.53
C ARG A 63 16.25 2.87 -9.80
N THR A 64 15.34 3.82 -9.97
CA THR A 64 15.20 4.64 -11.18
C THR A 64 16.00 5.93 -11.11
N ARG A 65 16.19 6.47 -9.89
CA ARG A 65 16.94 7.71 -9.61
C ARG A 65 16.47 8.88 -10.49
N PRO A 66 15.17 9.23 -10.44
CA PRO A 66 14.66 10.33 -11.25
C PRO A 66 15.43 11.62 -10.92
N ALA A 67 15.71 12.42 -11.94
CA ALA A 67 16.33 13.73 -11.76
C ALA A 67 15.40 14.71 -11.03
N ASP A 68 14.08 14.57 -11.24
CA ASP A 68 13.09 15.36 -10.53
C ASP A 68 12.99 14.95 -9.06
N LEU A 69 13.01 15.95 -8.17
CA LEU A 69 13.01 15.74 -6.73
C LEU A 69 11.59 15.64 -6.12
N ARG A 70 10.53 16.02 -6.85
CA ARG A 70 9.13 15.98 -6.39
C ARG A 70 8.71 14.57 -5.96
N PRO A 71 9.02 13.48 -6.71
CA PRO A 71 8.72 12.12 -6.26
C PRO A 71 9.39 11.74 -4.93
N GLY A 72 10.68 12.05 -4.77
CA GLY A 72 11.40 11.78 -3.52
C GLY A 72 10.82 12.56 -2.34
N ARG A 73 10.41 13.81 -2.56
CA ARG A 73 9.71 14.63 -1.56
C ARG A 73 8.36 14.04 -1.18
N ALA A 74 7.58 13.52 -2.13
CA ALA A 74 6.31 12.86 -1.85
C ALA A 74 6.49 11.63 -0.96
N VAL A 75 7.44 10.74 -1.25
CA VAL A 75 7.75 9.60 -0.38
C VAL A 75 8.09 10.04 1.06
N LEU A 76 8.92 11.08 1.20
CA LEU A 76 9.26 11.65 2.50
C LEU A 76 8.03 12.21 3.22
N THR A 77 7.15 12.93 2.52
CA THR A 77 5.91 13.47 3.09
C THR A 77 4.96 12.37 3.54
N ALA A 78 4.76 11.30 2.76
CA ALA A 78 3.96 10.15 3.17
C ALA A 78 4.55 9.47 4.44
N THR A 79 5.88 9.38 4.52
CA THR A 79 6.59 8.86 5.69
C THR A 79 6.36 9.74 6.93
N LYS A 80 6.47 11.06 6.78
CA LYS A 80 6.21 12.04 7.84
C LYS A 80 4.76 12.00 8.32
N TRP A 81 3.81 11.91 7.39
CA TRP A 81 2.39 11.78 7.69
C TRP A 81 2.11 10.53 8.53
N ALA A 82 2.69 9.38 8.15
CA ALA A 82 2.53 8.13 8.91
C ALA A 82 3.10 8.22 10.34
N ARG A 83 4.00 9.18 10.61
CA ARG A 83 4.56 9.46 11.95
C ARG A 83 3.84 10.60 12.69
N GLY A 84 2.83 11.21 12.07
CA GLY A 84 2.14 12.38 12.61
C GLY A 84 2.95 13.69 12.53
N GLU A 85 4.00 13.73 11.70
CA GLU A 85 4.91 14.89 11.57
C GLU A 85 4.44 15.92 10.53
N CYS A 86 3.43 15.60 9.71
CA CYS A 86 2.81 16.56 8.78
C CYS A 86 1.32 16.29 8.57
N GLY A 87 0.62 17.28 8.02
CA GLY A 87 -0.81 17.21 7.77
C GLY A 87 -1.15 16.49 6.47
N PRO A 88 -2.43 16.11 6.28
CA PRO A 88 -2.90 15.51 5.03
C PRO A 88 -2.90 16.47 3.84
N ALA A 89 -3.04 17.77 4.09
CA ALA A 89 -2.94 18.79 3.05
C ALA A 89 -1.54 18.80 2.40
N ASP A 90 -0.49 18.65 3.22
CA ASP A 90 0.89 18.56 2.75
C ASP A 90 1.08 17.31 1.87
N ALA A 91 0.51 16.18 2.31
CA ALA A 91 0.57 14.93 1.56
C ALA A 91 -0.15 15.06 0.20
N TRP A 92 -1.34 15.66 0.16
CA TRP A 92 -2.07 15.88 -1.09
C TRP A 92 -1.34 16.83 -2.04
N ALA A 93 -0.81 17.94 -1.53
CA ALA A 93 0.00 18.86 -2.32
C ALA A 93 1.24 18.15 -2.92
N ALA A 94 1.90 17.31 -2.12
CA ALA A 94 3.03 16.50 -2.59
C ALA A 94 2.61 15.43 -3.62
N ALA A 95 1.42 14.84 -3.46
CA ALA A 95 0.86 13.89 -4.41
C ALA A 95 0.65 14.53 -5.78
N PHE A 96 -0.03 15.68 -5.84
CA PHE A 96 -0.25 16.40 -7.09
C PHE A 96 1.06 16.82 -7.77
N ALA A 97 2.03 17.31 -6.99
CA ALA A 97 3.34 17.65 -7.53
C ALA A 97 4.07 16.43 -8.12
N ALA A 98 3.98 15.26 -7.46
CA ALA A 98 4.56 14.02 -7.97
C ALA A 98 3.82 13.48 -9.19
N THR A 99 2.48 13.61 -9.27
CA THR A 99 1.70 13.27 -10.47
C THR A 99 2.11 14.12 -11.66
N GLN A 100 2.23 15.44 -11.46
CA GLN A 100 2.70 16.34 -12.51
C GLN A 100 4.11 15.98 -12.98
N ALA A 101 5.01 15.66 -12.04
CA ALA A 101 6.35 15.17 -12.37
C ALA A 101 6.29 13.88 -13.20
N ALA A 102 5.40 12.95 -12.85
CA ALA A 102 5.22 11.71 -13.61
C ALA A 102 4.80 11.98 -15.07
N GLU A 103 3.85 12.88 -15.29
CA GLU A 103 3.39 13.27 -16.63
C GLU A 103 4.49 13.91 -17.48
N GLU A 104 5.34 14.74 -16.86
CA GLU A 104 6.49 15.35 -17.51
C GLU A 104 7.56 14.30 -17.85
N ILE A 105 7.90 13.44 -16.89
CA ILE A 105 8.90 12.36 -17.02
C ILE A 105 8.48 11.29 -18.03
N ALA A 106 7.17 10.99 -18.14
CA ALA A 106 6.64 9.94 -19.01
C ALA A 106 7.02 10.10 -20.49
N ARG A 107 7.43 11.31 -20.90
CA ARG A 107 7.92 11.61 -22.24
C ARG A 107 9.28 10.98 -22.52
N ASP A 108 10.11 10.84 -21.48
CA ASP A 108 11.50 10.40 -21.58
C ASP A 108 11.73 9.02 -20.96
N SER A 109 11.04 8.68 -19.87
CA SER A 109 11.28 7.46 -19.10
C SER A 109 10.01 6.93 -18.42
N VAL A 110 9.45 5.85 -18.97
CA VAL A 110 8.28 5.17 -18.38
C VAL A 110 8.57 4.65 -16.97
N LEU A 111 9.77 4.14 -16.73
CA LEU A 111 10.14 3.56 -15.43
C LEU A 111 10.24 4.62 -14.33
N GLU A 112 10.83 5.78 -14.64
CA GLU A 112 10.87 6.91 -13.70
C GLU A 112 9.47 7.49 -13.47
N SER A 113 8.63 7.55 -14.50
CA SER A 113 7.22 7.94 -14.37
C SER A 113 6.46 6.99 -13.44
N GLU A 114 6.64 5.67 -13.58
CA GLU A 114 6.05 4.67 -12.67
C GLU A 114 6.53 4.85 -11.23
N ALA A 115 7.82 5.18 -11.02
CA ALA A 115 8.33 5.49 -9.69
C ALA A 115 7.71 6.77 -9.10
N ALA A 116 7.47 7.79 -9.94
CA ALA A 116 6.78 9.01 -9.55
C ALA A 116 5.30 8.78 -9.21
N LEU A 117 4.60 7.95 -9.98
CA LEU A 117 3.23 7.54 -9.70
C LEU A 117 3.14 6.73 -8.40
N ALA A 118 4.12 5.86 -8.12
CA ALA A 118 4.20 5.15 -6.85
C ALA A 118 4.27 6.12 -5.66
N ALA A 119 5.12 7.14 -5.75
CA ALA A 119 5.25 8.17 -4.74
C ALA A 119 3.97 9.00 -4.57
N ALA A 120 3.33 9.40 -5.68
CA ALA A 120 2.07 10.13 -5.66
C ALA A 120 0.95 9.33 -4.99
N ALA A 121 0.79 8.06 -5.35
CA ALA A 121 -0.22 7.17 -4.79
C ALA A 121 0.00 6.93 -3.27
N ALA A 122 1.26 6.79 -2.82
CA ALA A 122 1.56 6.71 -1.39
C ALA A 122 1.11 7.98 -0.63
N CYS A 123 1.27 9.16 -1.23
CA CYS A 123 0.77 10.41 -0.65
C CYS A 123 -0.77 10.55 -0.72
N PHE A 124 -1.42 10.18 -1.82
CA PHE A 124 -2.90 10.18 -1.88
C PHE A 124 -3.53 9.24 -0.85
N ALA A 125 -2.82 8.19 -0.44
CA ALA A 125 -3.24 7.31 0.64
C ALA A 125 -3.30 8.01 2.02
N CYS A 126 -2.72 9.21 2.18
CA CYS A 126 -2.67 9.98 3.42
C CYS A 126 -3.92 10.84 3.71
N ASP A 127 -5.12 10.44 3.26
CA ASP A 127 -6.39 11.18 3.43
C ASP A 127 -7.19 10.78 4.71
N PRO A 128 -6.99 11.40 5.88
CA PRO A 128 -7.59 10.99 7.15
C PRO A 128 -9.12 11.15 7.20
N ARG A 129 -9.75 11.75 6.18
CA ARG A 129 -11.21 11.96 6.13
C ARG A 129 -11.94 10.84 5.40
N ALA A 130 -11.22 10.01 4.64
CA ALA A 130 -11.78 8.80 4.06
C ALA A 130 -12.14 7.82 5.19
N ASP A 131 -13.41 7.40 5.25
CA ASP A 131 -13.80 6.24 6.04
C ASP A 131 -13.08 4.98 5.54
N ASP A 132 -13.01 3.95 6.38
CA ASP A 132 -12.22 2.76 6.09
C ASP A 132 -12.69 2.04 4.82
N ALA A 133 -14.00 2.02 4.55
CA ALA A 133 -14.55 1.37 3.35
C ALA A 133 -14.21 2.17 2.09
N TYR A 134 -14.36 3.49 2.12
CA TYR A 134 -13.97 4.38 1.03
C TYR A 134 -12.46 4.35 0.75
N TYR A 135 -11.65 4.32 1.82
CA TYR A 135 -10.20 4.19 1.72
C TYR A 135 -9.81 2.87 1.07
N ALA A 136 -10.39 1.75 1.53
CA ALA A 136 -10.18 0.43 0.94
C ALA A 136 -10.56 0.39 -0.55
N GLN A 137 -11.68 0.99 -0.92
CA GLN A 137 -12.16 1.04 -2.31
C GLN A 137 -11.20 1.80 -3.23
N ARG A 138 -10.64 2.93 -2.80
CA ARG A 138 -9.68 3.71 -3.60
C ARG A 138 -8.34 3.02 -3.77
N ALA A 139 -7.92 2.22 -2.79
CA ALA A 139 -6.73 1.38 -2.85
C ALA A 139 -5.42 2.10 -3.24
N TYR A 140 -5.30 3.41 -2.98
CA TYR A 140 -4.10 4.19 -3.35
C TYR A 140 -2.79 3.60 -2.79
N ALA A 141 -2.81 3.09 -1.56
CA ALA A 141 -1.64 2.44 -0.98
C ALA A 141 -1.25 1.16 -1.74
N ALA A 142 -2.22 0.37 -2.20
CA ALA A 142 -1.93 -0.80 -3.02
C ALA A 142 -1.45 -0.40 -4.42
N GLN A 143 -2.07 0.61 -5.03
CA GLN A 143 -1.62 1.17 -6.32
C GLN A 143 -0.18 1.66 -6.25
N ALA A 144 0.23 2.28 -5.13
CA ALA A 144 1.62 2.68 -4.93
C ALA A 144 2.58 1.48 -5.04
N VAL A 145 2.23 0.34 -4.46
CA VAL A 145 3.02 -0.89 -4.57
C VAL A 145 3.01 -1.45 -6.00
N GLU A 146 1.87 -1.41 -6.68
CA GLU A 146 1.76 -1.85 -8.09
C GLU A 146 2.67 -1.02 -9.02
N HIS A 147 2.60 0.31 -8.91
CA HIS A 147 3.45 1.25 -9.64
C HIS A 147 4.93 1.04 -9.29
N ALA A 148 5.25 0.84 -7.99
CA ALA A 148 6.61 0.57 -7.55
C ALA A 148 7.18 -0.70 -8.20
N VAL A 149 6.39 -1.76 -8.33
CA VAL A 149 6.79 -2.99 -9.04
C VAL A 149 7.01 -2.73 -10.54
N ARG A 150 6.13 -1.95 -11.18
CA ARG A 150 6.25 -1.61 -12.62
C ARG A 150 7.52 -0.82 -12.91
N ALA A 151 7.97 0.02 -11.98
CA ALA A 151 9.22 0.78 -12.11
C ALA A 151 10.49 -0.10 -12.21
N PHE A 152 10.40 -1.40 -11.90
CA PHE A 152 11.49 -2.36 -12.13
C PHE A 152 11.55 -2.87 -13.58
N GLY A 153 10.57 -2.58 -14.42
CA GLY A 153 10.56 -2.94 -15.84
C GLY A 153 10.73 -4.44 -16.08
N THR A 154 11.76 -4.82 -16.84
CA THR A 154 12.07 -6.22 -17.14
C THR A 154 12.42 -7.05 -15.89
N GLU A 155 12.80 -6.40 -14.79
CA GLU A 155 13.09 -7.02 -13.49
C GLU A 155 11.88 -7.00 -12.54
N ALA A 156 10.64 -6.95 -13.06
CA ALA A 156 9.43 -6.89 -12.24
C ALA A 156 9.32 -8.01 -11.19
N HIS A 157 9.94 -9.18 -11.41
CA HIS A 157 9.99 -10.25 -10.42
C HIS A 157 10.81 -9.86 -9.18
N VAL A 158 11.95 -9.18 -9.36
CA VAL A 158 12.75 -8.60 -8.27
C VAL A 158 11.94 -7.51 -7.58
N GLY A 159 11.27 -6.65 -8.35
CA GLY A 159 10.40 -5.61 -7.83
C GLY A 159 9.29 -6.16 -6.93
N ARG A 160 8.60 -7.22 -7.39
CA ARG A 160 7.56 -7.92 -6.60
C ARG A 160 8.12 -8.46 -5.29
N GLN A 161 9.28 -9.12 -5.32
CA GLN A 161 9.89 -9.69 -4.13
C GLN A 161 10.26 -8.59 -3.13
N ARG A 162 10.98 -7.55 -3.56
CA ARG A 162 11.43 -6.47 -2.67
C ARG A 162 10.26 -5.66 -2.10
N CYS A 163 9.24 -5.39 -2.91
CA CYS A 163 8.05 -4.68 -2.42
C CYS A 163 7.23 -5.55 -1.46
N LEU A 164 7.16 -6.87 -1.69
CA LEU A 164 6.54 -7.80 -0.75
C LEU A 164 7.28 -7.83 0.59
N GLU A 165 8.60 -7.93 0.56
CA GLU A 165 9.45 -7.90 1.77
C GLU A 165 9.24 -6.60 2.56
N ALA A 166 9.35 -5.44 1.90
CA ALA A 166 9.09 -4.13 2.52
C ALA A 166 7.66 -4.00 3.09
N THR A 167 6.67 -4.58 2.40
CA THR A 167 5.29 -4.61 2.90
C THR A 167 5.18 -5.43 4.18
N ARG A 168 5.81 -6.62 4.23
CA ARG A 168 5.78 -7.53 5.37
C ARG A 168 6.53 -7.01 6.59
N GLU A 169 7.53 -6.15 6.40
CA GLU A 169 8.22 -5.45 7.49
C GLU A 169 7.28 -4.51 8.27
N ARG A 170 6.23 -4.00 7.63
CA ARG A 170 5.26 -3.06 8.22
C ARG A 170 3.96 -3.74 8.60
N ILE A 171 3.46 -4.60 7.73
CA ILE A 171 2.24 -5.38 7.89
C ILE A 171 2.68 -6.80 8.21
N THR A 172 3.06 -7.02 9.46
CA THR A 172 3.49 -8.34 9.93
C THR A 172 2.31 -9.30 10.01
N LEU A 173 2.60 -10.60 10.09
CA LEU A 173 1.57 -11.60 10.30
C LEU A 173 0.72 -11.30 11.53
N ASP A 174 1.34 -10.92 12.65
CA ASP A 174 0.61 -10.64 13.90
C ASP A 174 -0.32 -9.43 13.75
N VAL A 175 0.12 -8.38 13.06
CA VAL A 175 -0.70 -7.21 12.74
C VAL A 175 -1.91 -7.62 11.91
N LEU A 176 -1.69 -8.40 10.85
CA LEU A 176 -2.75 -8.82 9.94
C LEU A 176 -3.72 -9.80 10.61
N ALA A 177 -3.21 -10.82 11.30
CA ALA A 177 -4.02 -11.82 12.00
C ALA A 177 -4.87 -11.17 13.10
N GLY A 178 -4.30 -10.23 13.85
CA GLY A 178 -5.05 -9.45 14.83
C GLY A 178 -6.18 -8.63 14.19
N ALA A 179 -5.94 -8.02 13.03
CA ALA A 179 -6.95 -7.26 12.29
C ALA A 179 -8.06 -8.16 11.72
N VAL A 180 -7.70 -9.29 11.10
CA VAL A 180 -8.64 -10.30 10.61
C VAL A 180 -9.52 -10.81 11.75
N SER A 181 -8.93 -11.13 12.91
CA SER A 181 -9.66 -11.59 14.08
C SER A 181 -10.70 -10.57 14.53
N ARG A 182 -10.34 -9.28 14.63
CA ARG A 182 -11.27 -8.20 14.97
C ARG A 182 -12.39 -8.04 13.93
N ALA A 183 -12.04 -8.04 12.66
CA ALA A 183 -13.00 -7.89 11.56
C ALA A 183 -13.98 -9.08 11.46
N SER A 184 -13.59 -10.25 11.96
CA SER A 184 -14.42 -11.47 11.95
C SER A 184 -15.41 -11.56 13.12
N VAL A 185 -15.29 -10.68 14.12
CA VAL A 185 -16.26 -10.59 15.22
C VAL A 185 -17.39 -9.68 14.76
N LEU A 186 -18.60 -10.22 14.61
CA LEU A 186 -19.81 -9.45 14.34
C LEU A 186 -19.92 -8.28 15.34
N PRO A 187 -20.21 -7.03 14.89
CA PRO A 187 -20.58 -5.98 15.82
C PRO A 187 -21.80 -6.45 16.63
N PRO A 188 -21.90 -6.12 17.94
CA PRO A 188 -23.07 -6.48 18.72
C PRO A 188 -24.32 -5.94 18.02
N ALA A 189 -25.33 -6.79 17.86
CA ALA A 189 -26.63 -6.40 17.31
C ALA A 189 -27.13 -5.18 18.10
N ARG A 190 -27.28 -4.05 17.41
CA ARG A 190 -27.91 -2.84 17.96
C ARG A 190 -29.42 -2.98 17.90
#